data_AF-A0A9E2PTZ4-F1
#
_entry.id   AF-A0A9E2PTZ4-F1
#
_cell.length_a   1.000
_cell.length_b   1.000
_cell.length_c   1.000
_cell.angle_alpha   90.00
_cell.angle_beta   90.00
_cell.angle_gamma   90.00
#
_symmetry.space_group_name_H-M   'P 1'
#
loop_
_entity.id
_entity.type
_entity.pdbx_description
1 polymer ?
#
loop_
_entity_poly.entity_id
_entity_poly.type
_entity_poly.pdbx_seq_one_letter_code
_entity_poly.pdbx_strand_id
1 'polypeptide(L)'
;MYVSRRNYGVCLLSLALALSLVGAGWAQTATPTAPGPANPYLQAVAHLEQAEQQLTAGNLSSALSLVKKSNELFTRFQKDSAAKLAERELSSQESQQLAINQKLATEAQTKADELLKTAAAKKKEAAELRAKGQTDAGDAAERESRDQYLQVQNLSIKSAIYALRNQQIIFRFLAP
;
A
#
# COMPACT_ATOMS: atom_id res chain seq x y z
N MET A 1 -42.64 15.92 -36.34
CA MET A 1 -42.29 16.97 -37.33
C MET A 1 -41.22 17.87 -36.73
N TYR A 2 -40.08 17.96 -37.41
CA TYR A 2 -39.04 18.99 -37.21
C TYR A 2 -39.61 20.38 -37.46
N VAL A 3 -39.23 21.40 -36.66
CA VAL A 3 -38.73 22.69 -37.17
C VAL A 3 -37.78 23.32 -36.13
N SER A 4 -36.70 23.91 -36.64
CA SER A 4 -35.58 24.55 -35.98
C SER A 4 -35.66 26.08 -36.10
N ARG A 5 -34.91 26.77 -35.20
CA ARG A 5 -34.32 28.14 -35.29
C ARG A 5 -35.13 29.38 -34.88
N ARG A 6 -34.53 30.14 -33.93
CA ARG A 6 -33.98 31.54 -34.01
C ARG A 6 -34.12 32.21 -32.61
N ASN A 7 -33.05 32.48 -31.87
CA ASN A 7 -32.09 33.60 -31.90
C ASN A 7 -32.63 35.00 -31.50
N TYR A 8 -31.88 35.61 -30.56
CA TYR A 8 -31.77 37.02 -30.12
C TYR A 8 -32.77 37.55 -29.08
N GLY A 9 -32.25 37.84 -27.88
CA GLY A 9 -32.93 38.57 -26.82
C GLY A 9 -31.92 39.11 -25.80
N VAL A 10 -31.59 40.38 -25.96
CA VAL A 10 -30.73 41.25 -25.15
C VAL A 10 -30.99 41.14 -23.64
N CYS A 11 -29.93 41.16 -22.80
CA CYS A 11 -29.87 41.74 -21.44
C CYS A 11 -28.43 41.55 -20.91
N LEU A 12 -27.74 42.40 -20.17
CA LEU A 12 -27.83 43.80 -19.75
C LEU A 12 -26.43 44.08 -19.17
N LEU A 13 -25.90 45.28 -19.43
CA LEU A 13 -24.73 45.84 -18.75
C LEU A 13 -25.07 46.14 -17.28
N SER A 14 -24.21 45.76 -16.34
CA SER A 14 -23.84 46.51 -15.10
C SER A 14 -23.11 45.56 -14.15
N LEU A 15 -21.78 45.60 -14.04
CA LEU A 15 -21.01 46.52 -13.18
C LEU A 15 -21.33 46.37 -11.68
N ALA A 16 -20.50 45.62 -10.95
CA ALA A 16 -20.17 45.91 -9.55
C ALA A 16 -18.80 45.32 -9.21
N LEU A 17 -17.85 46.25 -9.04
CA LEU A 17 -16.46 46.08 -8.68
C LEU A 17 -16.35 46.13 -7.15
N ALA A 18 -15.71 45.15 -6.49
CA ALA A 18 -14.94 45.33 -5.24
C ALA A 18 -14.32 43.98 -4.84
N LEU A 19 -13.03 43.73 -5.11
CA LEU A 19 -11.86 44.08 -4.29
C LEU A 19 -11.81 43.36 -2.92
N SER A 20 -11.03 42.28 -2.85
CA SER A 20 -9.95 42.05 -1.85
C SER A 20 -9.47 40.59 -1.99
N LEU A 21 -8.31 40.36 -2.61
CA LEU A 21 -6.96 40.31 -2.03
C LEU A 21 -6.51 38.86 -1.72
N VAL A 22 -5.63 38.39 -2.59
CA VAL A 22 -4.42 37.60 -2.33
C VAL A 22 -4.60 36.32 -1.52
N GLY A 23 -4.64 35.23 -2.28
CA GLY A 23 -4.34 33.88 -1.82
C GLY A 23 -4.47 32.94 -2.99
N ALA A 24 -3.70 33.17 -4.07
CA ALA A 24 -3.55 32.22 -5.15
C ALA A 24 -2.85 30.97 -4.60
N GLY A 25 -3.63 30.14 -3.91
CA GLY A 25 -3.24 28.80 -3.55
C GLY A 25 -2.86 28.11 -4.84
N TRP A 26 -1.61 27.66 -4.91
CA TRP A 26 -1.17 26.75 -5.92
C TRP A 26 -2.12 25.56 -5.89
N ALA A 27 -3.04 25.51 -6.84
CA ALA A 27 -3.64 24.25 -7.21
C ALA A 27 -2.47 23.39 -7.68
N GLN A 28 -1.96 22.53 -6.80
CA GLN A 28 -1.17 21.38 -7.19
C GLN A 28 -2.08 20.59 -8.14
N THR A 29 -1.96 20.88 -9.43
CA THR A 29 -2.24 19.91 -10.47
C THR A 29 -1.55 18.64 -10.03
N ALA A 30 -2.34 17.64 -9.63
CA ALA A 30 -1.87 16.29 -9.46
C ALA A 30 -1.10 15.97 -10.73
N THR A 31 0.21 15.80 -10.59
CA THR A 31 1.08 15.41 -11.70
C THR A 31 0.43 14.17 -12.30
N PRO A 32 0.16 14.14 -13.62
CA PRO A 32 -0.32 12.94 -14.27
C PRO A 32 0.64 11.82 -13.89
N THR A 33 0.15 10.80 -13.19
CA THR A 33 0.91 9.59 -12.92
C THR A 33 1.48 9.16 -14.26
N ALA A 34 2.81 9.20 -14.39
CA ALA A 34 3.49 8.77 -15.60
C ALA A 34 2.91 7.41 -16.03
N PRO A 35 2.68 7.17 -17.34
CA PRO A 35 2.19 5.88 -17.79
C PRO A 35 3.09 4.81 -17.17
N GLY A 36 2.49 3.93 -16.38
CA GLY A 36 3.22 2.85 -15.71
C GLY A 36 4.03 2.07 -16.76
N PRO A 37 5.16 1.47 -16.37
CA PRO A 37 6.03 0.81 -17.34
C PRO A 37 5.22 -0.19 -18.19
N ALA A 38 5.38 -0.17 -19.51
CA ALA A 38 4.55 -1.00 -20.40
C ALA A 38 4.70 -2.52 -20.14
N ASN A 39 5.83 -2.93 -19.55
CA ASN A 39 6.10 -4.31 -19.16
C ASN A 39 5.44 -4.63 -17.80
N PRO A 40 4.52 -5.61 -17.72
CA PRO A 40 3.88 -6.02 -16.47
C PRO A 40 4.87 -6.40 -15.33
N TYR A 41 6.03 -6.97 -15.65
CA TYR A 41 7.05 -7.27 -14.63
C TYR A 41 7.58 -5.99 -14.00
N LEU A 42 7.93 -5.00 -14.82
CA LEU A 42 8.38 -3.70 -14.33
C LEU A 42 7.28 -2.98 -13.54
N GLN A 43 6.00 -3.19 -13.87
CA GLN A 43 4.88 -2.68 -13.06
C GLN A 43 4.83 -3.34 -11.68
N ALA A 44 5.01 -4.66 -11.61
CA ALA A 44 5.04 -5.39 -10.35
C ALA A 44 6.18 -4.93 -9.43
N VAL A 45 7.36 -4.68 -10.01
CA VAL A 45 8.53 -4.14 -9.30
C VAL A 45 8.28 -2.71 -8.85
N ALA A 46 7.74 -1.84 -9.71
CA ALA A 46 7.42 -0.46 -9.35
C ALA A 46 6.39 -0.39 -8.21
N HIS A 47 5.36 -1.25 -8.22
CA HIS A 47 4.42 -1.35 -7.11
C HIS A 47 5.09 -1.82 -5.82
N LEU A 48 6.03 -2.76 -5.90
CA LEU A 48 6.77 -3.23 -4.73
C LEU A 48 7.67 -2.14 -4.12
N GLU A 49 8.36 -1.36 -4.97
CA GLU A 49 9.18 -0.23 -4.54
C GLU A 49 8.33 0.88 -3.90
N GLN A 50 7.20 1.22 -4.52
CA GLN A 50 6.26 2.18 -3.95
C GLN A 50 5.68 1.65 -2.63
N ALA A 51 5.41 0.36 -2.50
CA ALA A 51 4.92 -0.22 -1.25
C ALA A 51 5.91 -0.02 -0.10
N GLU A 52 7.20 -0.23 -0.37
CA GLU A 52 8.28 -0.02 0.61
C GLU A 52 8.45 1.45 0.99
N GLN A 53 8.32 2.36 0.02
CA GLN A 53 8.32 3.81 0.28
C GLN A 53 7.13 4.22 1.15
N GLN A 54 5.92 3.74 0.84
CA GLN A 54 4.71 4.03 1.63
C GLN A 54 4.77 3.41 3.03
N LEU A 55 5.36 2.22 3.17
CA LEU A 55 5.56 1.59 4.47
C LEU A 55 6.51 2.41 5.34
N THR A 56 7.62 2.88 4.75
CA THR A 56 8.59 3.78 5.42
C THR A 56 7.95 5.10 5.84
N ALA A 57 7.05 5.64 5.00
CA ALA A 57 6.28 6.84 5.31
C ALA A 57 5.13 6.61 6.32
N GLY A 58 4.93 5.39 6.83
CA GLY A 58 3.86 5.05 7.77
C GLY A 58 2.46 4.94 7.14
N ASN A 59 2.35 5.01 5.81
CA ASN A 59 1.08 4.92 5.09
C ASN A 59 0.70 3.45 4.82
N LEU A 60 0.27 2.76 5.88
CA LEU A 60 0.02 1.32 5.88
C LEU A 60 -1.04 0.90 4.85
N SER A 61 -2.10 1.69 4.69
CA SER A 61 -3.19 1.39 3.73
C SER A 61 -2.67 1.40 2.29
N SER A 62 -1.90 2.42 1.92
CA SER A 62 -1.33 2.52 0.58
C SER A 62 -0.27 1.46 0.33
N ALA A 63 0.60 1.20 1.33
CA ALA A 63 1.58 0.13 1.26
C ALA A 63 0.92 -1.23 1.03
N LEU A 64 -0.13 -1.57 1.78
CA LEU A 64 -0.88 -2.81 1.62
C LEU A 64 -1.54 -2.90 0.23
N SER A 65 -2.15 -1.82 -0.26
CA SER A 65 -2.75 -1.78 -1.60
C SER A 65 -1.72 -2.10 -2.69
N LEU A 66 -0.52 -1.52 -2.58
CA LEU A 66 0.58 -1.71 -3.53
C LEU A 66 1.17 -3.13 -3.44
N VAL A 67 1.33 -3.68 -2.23
CA VAL A 67 1.70 -5.10 -2.03
C VAL A 67 0.71 -6.02 -2.74
N LYS A 68 -0.60 -5.78 -2.59
CA LYS A 68 -1.63 -6.60 -3.26
C LYS A 68 -1.51 -6.54 -4.78
N LYS A 69 -1.38 -5.34 -5.36
CA LYS A 69 -1.20 -5.15 -6.81
C LYS A 69 0.05 -5.87 -7.34
N SER A 70 1.17 -5.76 -6.61
CA SER A 70 2.41 -6.46 -6.95
C SER A 70 2.23 -7.98 -6.88
N ASN A 71 1.60 -8.48 -5.81
CA ASN A 71 1.33 -9.90 -5.63
C ASN A 71 0.41 -10.50 -6.71
N GLU A 72 -0.62 -9.76 -7.13
CA GLU A 72 -1.51 -10.17 -8.23
C GLU A 72 -0.73 -10.40 -9.53
N LEU A 73 0.18 -9.48 -9.86
CA LEU A 73 1.04 -9.60 -11.04
C LEU A 73 2.01 -10.79 -10.92
N PHE A 74 2.69 -10.96 -9.79
CA PHE A 74 3.59 -12.11 -9.59
C PHE A 74 2.85 -13.46 -9.60
N THR A 75 1.65 -13.53 -9.00
CA THR A 75 0.79 -14.72 -9.05
C THR A 75 0.40 -15.06 -10.49
N ARG A 76 0.17 -14.04 -11.32
CA ARG A 76 -0.06 -14.24 -12.75
C ARG A 76 1.19 -14.77 -13.46
N PHE A 77 2.38 -14.22 -13.19
CA PHE A 77 3.61 -14.71 -13.82
C PHE A 77 3.92 -16.17 -13.46
N GLN A 78 3.63 -16.60 -12.23
CA GLN A 78 3.76 -18.00 -11.82
C GLN A 78 2.94 -18.94 -12.72
N LYS A 79 1.75 -18.53 -13.14
CA LYS A 79 0.88 -19.30 -14.05
C LYS A 79 1.37 -19.19 -15.50
N ASP A 80 1.61 -17.97 -15.97
CA ASP A 80 1.87 -17.69 -17.39
C ASP A 80 3.28 -18.12 -17.82
N SER A 81 4.23 -18.21 -16.88
CA SER A 81 5.64 -18.50 -17.15
C SER A 81 6.13 -19.80 -16.50
N ALA A 82 5.24 -20.71 -16.08
CA ALA A 82 5.59 -21.93 -15.36
C ALA A 82 6.66 -22.77 -16.09
N ALA A 83 6.53 -22.96 -17.41
CA ALA A 83 7.50 -23.72 -18.21
C ALA A 83 8.89 -23.04 -18.23
N LYS A 84 8.94 -21.73 -18.50
CA LYS A 84 10.20 -20.96 -18.50
C LYS A 84 10.84 -20.90 -17.12
N LEU A 85 10.03 -20.91 -16.06
CA LEU A 85 10.50 -20.92 -14.69
C LEU A 85 11.14 -22.26 -14.31
N ALA A 86 10.61 -23.39 -14.83
CA ALA A 86 11.17 -24.72 -14.58
C ALA A 86 12.58 -24.90 -15.18
N GLU A 87 12.85 -24.22 -16.29
CA GLU A 87 14.17 -24.22 -16.94
C GLU A 87 15.15 -23.21 -16.31
N ARG A 88 14.68 -22.35 -15.41
CA ARG A 88 15.51 -21.29 -14.83
C ARG A 88 16.40 -21.84 -13.72
N GLU A 89 17.70 -21.73 -13.93
CA GLU A 89 18.68 -21.88 -12.86
C GLU A 89 18.92 -20.54 -12.16
N LEU A 90 18.92 -20.57 -10.83
CA LEU A 90 19.30 -19.41 -10.02
C LEU A 90 20.82 -19.41 -9.83
N SER A 91 21.44 -18.24 -9.98
CA SER A 91 22.82 -18.08 -9.57
C SER A 91 22.98 -18.27 -8.05
N SER A 92 24.20 -18.54 -7.60
CA SER A 92 24.51 -18.65 -6.16
C SER A 92 24.11 -17.37 -5.41
N GLN A 93 24.38 -16.20 -5.99
CA GLN A 93 24.03 -14.91 -5.40
C GLN A 93 22.51 -14.72 -5.28
N GLU A 94 21.74 -15.05 -6.32
CA GLU A 94 20.28 -14.98 -6.27
C GLU A 94 19.72 -15.92 -5.21
N SER A 95 20.24 -17.15 -5.15
CA SER A 95 19.83 -18.15 -4.15
C SER A 95 20.09 -17.68 -2.71
N GLN A 96 21.25 -17.07 -2.46
CA GLN A 96 21.57 -16.47 -1.17
C GLN A 96 20.62 -15.33 -0.81
N GLN A 97 20.34 -14.43 -1.77
CA GLN A 97 19.43 -13.32 -1.54
C GLN A 97 18.00 -13.82 -1.27
N LEU A 98 17.55 -14.87 -1.96
CA LEU A 98 16.27 -15.52 -1.69
C LEU A 98 16.17 -16.03 -0.26
N ALA A 99 17.23 -16.69 0.23
CA ALA A 99 17.29 -17.21 1.59
C ALA A 99 17.28 -16.09 2.64
N ILE A 100 18.01 -15.00 2.40
CA ILE A 100 18.02 -13.82 3.28
C ILE A 100 16.62 -13.21 3.36
N ASN A 101 15.99 -12.94 2.23
CA ASN A 101 14.65 -12.38 2.18
C ASN A 101 13.61 -13.32 2.83
N GLN A 102 13.73 -14.64 2.62
CA GLN A 102 12.85 -15.62 3.24
C GLN A 102 12.97 -15.59 4.76
N LYS A 103 14.21 -15.53 5.28
CA LYS A 103 14.46 -15.39 6.72
C LYS A 103 13.85 -14.10 7.26
N LEU A 104 14.08 -12.96 6.58
CA LEU A 104 13.53 -11.67 6.99
C LEU A 104 11.99 -11.65 6.97
N ALA A 105 11.37 -12.30 5.97
CA ALA A 105 9.93 -12.45 5.90
C ALA A 105 9.39 -13.25 7.10
N THR A 106 9.99 -14.41 7.37
CA THR A 106 9.62 -15.26 8.49
C THR A 106 9.79 -14.53 9.83
N GLU A 107 10.92 -13.86 10.06
CA GLU A 107 11.16 -13.12 11.30
C GLU A 107 10.15 -11.98 11.51
N ALA A 108 9.83 -11.23 10.46
CA ALA A 108 8.82 -10.17 10.52
C ALA A 108 7.43 -10.74 10.84
N GLN A 109 7.06 -11.86 10.21
CA GLN A 109 5.77 -12.51 10.46
C GLN A 109 5.69 -13.09 11.88
N THR A 110 6.74 -13.76 12.36
CA THR A 110 6.77 -14.30 13.74
C THR A 110 6.58 -13.20 14.77
N LYS A 111 7.27 -12.06 14.61
CA LYS A 111 7.07 -10.89 15.48
C LYS A 111 5.64 -10.34 15.40
N ALA A 112 5.06 -10.29 14.20
CA ALA A 112 3.66 -9.88 14.03
C ALA A 112 2.70 -10.82 14.76
N ASP A 113 2.91 -12.14 14.66
CA ASP A 113 2.05 -13.14 15.30
C ASP A 113 2.15 -13.11 16.83
N GLU A 114 3.35 -12.88 17.37
CA GLU A 114 3.56 -12.68 18.82
C GLU A 114 2.83 -11.42 19.31
N LEU A 115 3.02 -10.31 18.60
CA LEU A 115 2.42 -9.03 18.96
C LEU A 115 0.89 -9.02 18.79
N LEU A 116 0.37 -9.79 17.84
CA LEU A 116 -1.07 -9.97 17.67
C LEU A 116 -1.71 -10.63 18.90
N LYS A 117 -1.03 -11.62 19.50
CA LYS A 117 -1.49 -12.27 20.73
C LYS A 117 -1.53 -11.29 21.89
N THR A 118 -0.49 -10.46 22.05
CA THR A 118 -0.46 -9.46 23.12
C THR A 118 -1.50 -8.36 22.89
N ALA A 119 -1.69 -7.91 21.66
CA ALA A 119 -2.69 -6.90 21.32
C ALA A 119 -4.11 -7.38 21.64
N ALA A 120 -4.41 -8.64 21.31
CA ALA A 120 -5.70 -9.27 21.63
C ALA A 120 -5.90 -9.42 23.14
N ALA A 121 -4.86 -9.80 23.89
CA ALA A 121 -4.91 -9.89 25.34
C ALA A 121 -5.18 -8.52 25.98
N LYS A 122 -4.51 -7.46 25.51
CA LYS A 122 -4.72 -6.08 25.97
C LYS A 122 -6.12 -5.56 25.68
N LYS A 123 -6.68 -5.91 24.52
CA LYS A 123 -8.07 -5.60 24.19
C LYS A 123 -9.06 -6.25 25.16
N LYS A 124 -8.80 -7.51 25.52
CA LYS A 124 -9.61 -8.23 26.50
C LYS A 124 -9.48 -7.61 27.90
N GLU A 125 -8.25 -7.32 28.34
CA GLU A 125 -7.95 -6.62 29.59
C GLU A 125 -8.71 -5.28 29.67
N ALA A 126 -8.70 -4.49 28.59
CA ALA A 126 -9.43 -3.23 28.52
C ALA A 126 -10.93 -3.39 28.78
N ALA A 127 -11.56 -4.43 28.22
CA ALA A 127 -12.97 -4.72 28.46
C ALA A 127 -13.24 -5.14 29.92
N GLU A 128 -12.36 -5.97 30.50
CA GLU A 128 -12.46 -6.42 31.89
C GLU A 128 -12.28 -5.25 32.89
N LEU A 129 -11.37 -4.33 32.63
CA LEU A 129 -11.14 -3.13 33.46
C LEU A 129 -12.35 -2.19 33.43
N ARG A 130 -12.94 -1.95 32.25
CA ARG A 130 -14.16 -1.15 32.12
C ARG A 130 -15.35 -1.77 32.85
N ALA A 131 -15.49 -3.10 32.79
CA ALA A 131 -16.52 -3.81 33.54
C ALA A 131 -16.37 -3.66 35.07
N LYS A 132 -15.15 -3.41 35.56
CA LYS A 132 -14.84 -3.15 36.98
C LYS A 132 -14.96 -1.66 37.36
N GLY A 133 -15.40 -0.80 36.45
CA GLY A 133 -15.46 0.66 36.67
C GLY A 133 -14.11 1.36 36.59
N GLN A 134 -13.05 0.68 36.17
CA GLN A 134 -11.69 1.22 36.04
C GLN A 134 -11.49 1.79 34.63
N THR A 135 -12.28 2.81 34.26
CA THR A 135 -12.35 3.35 32.90
C THR A 135 -10.99 3.83 32.38
N ASP A 136 -10.24 4.62 33.16
CA ASP A 136 -8.95 5.16 32.72
C ASP A 136 -7.91 4.07 32.40
N ALA A 137 -7.86 3.03 33.24
CA ALA A 137 -6.99 1.88 33.02
C ALA A 137 -7.44 1.07 31.80
N GLY A 138 -8.76 0.89 31.62
CA GLY A 138 -9.32 0.26 30.42
C GLY A 138 -9.00 1.03 29.14
N ASP A 139 -9.05 2.36 29.17
CA ASP A 139 -8.70 3.20 28.04
C ASP A 139 -7.19 3.20 27.74
N ALA A 140 -6.34 3.08 28.76
CA ALA A 140 -4.91 2.88 28.57
C ALA A 140 -4.60 1.53 27.88
N ALA A 141 -5.19 0.43 28.37
CA ALA A 141 -5.02 -0.89 27.77
C ALA A 141 -5.57 -0.97 26.32
N GLU A 142 -6.66 -0.27 26.03
CA GLU A 142 -7.19 -0.15 24.66
C GLU A 142 -6.24 0.60 23.73
N ARG A 143 -5.61 1.69 24.19
CA ARG A 143 -4.60 2.42 23.43
C ARG A 143 -3.39 1.54 23.12
N GLU A 144 -2.86 0.84 24.12
CA GLU A 144 -1.76 -0.13 23.94
C GLU A 144 -2.11 -1.21 22.92
N SER A 145 -3.33 -1.77 23.00
CA SER A 145 -3.82 -2.75 22.04
C SER A 145 -3.82 -2.21 20.61
N ARG A 146 -4.34 -0.99 20.40
CA ARG A 146 -4.39 -0.36 19.07
C ARG A 146 -3.00 -0.09 18.49
N ASP A 147 -2.08 0.40 19.30
CA ASP A 147 -0.71 0.67 18.87
C ASP A 147 -0.01 -0.64 18.47
N GLN A 148 -0.23 -1.72 19.23
CA GLN A 148 0.28 -3.05 18.87
C GLN A 148 -0.35 -3.57 17.57
N TYR A 149 -1.66 -3.40 17.35
CA TYR A 149 -2.29 -3.76 16.07
C TYR A 149 -1.73 -2.98 14.87
N LEU A 150 -1.34 -1.72 15.04
CA LEU A 150 -0.66 -0.95 13.99
C LEU A 150 0.74 -1.51 13.69
N GLN A 151 1.49 -1.87 14.73
CA GLN A 151 2.79 -2.52 14.58
C GLN A 151 2.68 -3.90 13.91
N VAL A 152 1.66 -4.70 14.26
CA VAL A 152 1.34 -5.97 13.60
C VAL A 152 1.16 -5.74 12.09
N GLN A 153 0.33 -4.77 11.70
CA GLN A 153 0.12 -4.45 10.29
C GLN A 153 1.41 -4.04 9.58
N ASN A 154 2.24 -3.21 10.21
CA ASN A 154 3.53 -2.82 9.66
C ASN A 154 4.43 -4.05 9.40
N LEU A 155 4.56 -4.92 10.40
CA LEU A 155 5.38 -6.14 10.32
C LEU A 155 4.86 -7.14 9.28
N SER A 156 3.54 -7.33 9.20
CA SER A 156 2.93 -8.19 8.18
C SER A 156 3.14 -7.67 6.76
N ILE A 157 3.01 -6.35 6.54
CA ILE A 157 3.32 -5.73 5.24
C ILE A 157 4.81 -5.89 4.92
N LYS A 158 5.70 -5.69 5.91
CA LYS A 158 7.14 -5.89 5.74
C LYS A 158 7.49 -7.33 5.34
N SER A 159 6.86 -8.31 6.00
CA SER A 159 6.98 -9.73 5.63
C SER A 159 6.58 -9.98 4.18
N ALA A 160 5.42 -9.45 3.77
CA ALA A 160 4.93 -9.59 2.40
C ALA A 160 5.87 -8.95 1.37
N ILE A 161 6.45 -7.77 1.66
CA ILE A 161 7.45 -7.13 0.80
C ILE A 161 8.66 -8.05 0.58
N TYR A 162 9.21 -8.64 1.64
CA TYR A 162 10.35 -9.56 1.49
C TYR A 162 10.01 -10.81 0.67
N ALA A 163 8.82 -11.37 0.85
CA ALA A 163 8.35 -12.48 0.01
C ALA A 163 8.22 -12.08 -1.46
N LEU A 164 7.74 -10.87 -1.75
CA LEU A 164 7.62 -10.35 -3.12
C LEU A 164 8.99 -9.99 -3.72
N ARG A 165 9.99 -9.58 -2.91
CA ARG A 165 11.37 -9.40 -3.38
C ARG A 165 11.96 -10.72 -3.90
N ASN A 166 11.56 -11.86 -3.33
CA ASN A 166 11.92 -13.17 -3.90
C ASN A 166 11.28 -13.39 -5.26
N GLN A 167 10.00 -13.05 -5.40
CA GLN A 167 9.31 -13.14 -6.70
C GLN A 167 9.97 -12.22 -7.74
N GLN A 168 10.39 -11.01 -7.37
CA GLN A 168 11.13 -10.10 -8.25
C GLN A 168 12.40 -10.75 -8.79
N ILE A 169 13.19 -11.41 -7.95
CA ILE A 169 14.42 -12.10 -8.36
C ILE A 169 14.09 -13.27 -9.29
N ILE A 170 13.11 -14.10 -8.89
CA ILE A 170 12.65 -15.29 -9.62
C ILE A 170 12.12 -14.95 -11.02
N PHE A 171 11.46 -13.80 -11.19
CA PHE A 171 10.89 -13.38 -12.47
C PHE A 171 11.72 -12.35 -13.23
N ARG A 172 12.94 -12.02 -12.76
CA ARG A 172 13.83 -11.04 -13.42
C ARG A 172 14.06 -11.30 -14.91
N PHE A 173 14.04 -12.55 -15.36
CA PHE A 173 14.17 -12.90 -16.78
C PHE A 173 13.06 -12.33 -17.69
N LEU A 174 11.94 -11.86 -17.12
CA LEU A 174 10.84 -11.23 -17.87
C LEU A 174 11.11 -9.76 -18.25
N ALA A 175 12.22 -9.18 -17.79
CA ALA A 175 12.72 -7.88 -18.22
C ALA A 175 14.24 -7.98 -18.48
N PRO A 176 14.63 -8.53 -19.64
CA PRO A 176 16.04 -8.65 -20.04
C PRO A 176 16.70 -7.30 -20.30
#